data_AF-A0A8C6RSL7-F1
#
_entry.id   AF-A0A8C6RSL7-F1
#
_cell.length_a   1.000
_cell.length_b   1.000
_cell.length_c   1.000
_cell.angle_alpha   90.00
_cell.angle_beta   90.00
_cell.angle_gamma   90.00
#
_symmetry.space_group_name_H-M   'P 1'
#
loop_
_entity.id
_entity.type
_entity.pdbx_description
1 polymer ?
#
loop_
_entity_poly.entity_id
_entity_poly.type
_entity_poly.pdbx_seq_one_letter_code
_entity_poly.pdbx_strand_id
1 'polypeptide(L)' 'QVLHEDETTNRMHESLMLFDSICNNKFFIDTSIILFLNKKDLFGEKIKKSPLTICFPEYPDCFTDSLLLMLISW' A
#
# COMPACT_ATOMS: atom_id res chain seq x y z
N GLN A 1 -12.86 -7.08 11.73
CA GLN A 1 -12.62 -8.53 11.91
C GLN A 1 -11.15 -8.70 12.27
N VAL A 2 -10.89 -9.14 13.49
CA VAL A 2 -9.54 -9.20 14.08
C VAL A 2 -8.87 -10.44 13.53
N LEU A 3 -7.76 -10.25 12.80
CA LEU A 3 -6.85 -11.35 12.45
C LEU A 3 -5.67 -11.23 13.41
N HIS A 4 -5.79 -12.05 14.44
CA HIS A 4 -4.79 -12.41 15.43
C HIS A 4 -3.76 -13.32 14.74
N GLU A 5 -2.78 -12.72 14.08
CA GLU A 5 -1.54 -13.35 13.60
C GLU A 5 -0.59 -12.22 13.19
N ASP A 6 0.40 -11.99 14.06
CA ASP A 6 1.50 -11.00 14.00
C ASP A 6 1.16 -9.51 13.99
N GLU A 7 1.16 -8.91 15.20
CA GLU A 7 1.02 -7.46 15.41
C GLU A 7 2.27 -6.64 15.05
N THR A 8 3.38 -7.27 14.64
CA THR A 8 4.64 -6.56 14.38
C THR A 8 4.95 -6.36 12.90
N THR A 9 4.37 -7.15 12.00
CA THR A 9 4.75 -7.13 10.57
C THR A 9 3.63 -6.54 9.74
N ASN A 10 3.91 -5.38 9.13
CA ASN A 10 2.96 -4.70 8.28
C ASN A 10 2.67 -5.54 7.01
N ARG A 11 1.43 -6.01 6.82
CA ARG A 11 1.04 -6.83 5.65
C ARG A 11 1.31 -6.17 4.29
N MET A 12 1.35 -4.84 4.22
CA MET A 12 1.76 -4.13 3.00
C MET A 12 3.26 -4.31 2.74
N HIS A 13 4.09 -4.28 3.77
CA HIS A 13 5.52 -4.60 3.65
C HIS A 13 5.74 -6.03 3.17
N GLU A 14 5.04 -7.02 3.71
CA GLU A 14 5.15 -8.40 3.23
C GLU A 14 4.76 -8.53 1.75
N SER A 15 3.67 -7.87 1.35
CA SER A 15 3.22 -7.85 -0.04
C SER A 15 4.26 -7.20 -0.97
N LEU A 16 4.92 -6.13 -0.51
CA LEU A 16 6.00 -5.46 -1.24
C LEU A 16 7.25 -6.34 -1.36
N MET A 17 7.66 -7.02 -0.29
CA MET A 17 8.80 -7.94 -0.33
C MET A 17 8.54 -9.13 -1.27
N LEU A 18 7.32 -9.66 -1.27
CA LEU A 18 6.92 -10.70 -2.20
C LEU A 18 6.94 -10.20 -3.65
N PHE A 19 6.39 -9.00 -3.89
CA PHE A 19 6.39 -8.39 -5.21
C PHE A 19 7.82 -8.15 -5.73
N ASP A 20 8.72 -7.66 -4.88
CA ASP A 20 10.14 -7.46 -5.21
C ASP A 20 10.82 -8.80 -5.55
N SER A 21 10.54 -9.85 -4.78
CA SER A 21 11.05 -11.20 -5.05
C SER A 21 10.56 -11.76 -6.38
N ILE A 22 9.34 -11.44 -6.80
CA ILE A 22 8.79 -11.84 -8.10
C ILE A 22 9.43 -11.05 -9.23
N CYS A 23 9.54 -9.72 -9.08
CA CYS A 23 10.13 -8.85 -10.10
C CYS A 23 11.61 -9.14 -10.34
N ASN A 24 12.36 -9.44 -9.27
CA ASN A 24 13.78 -9.77 -9.35
C ASN A 24 14.06 -11.24 -9.68
N ASN A 25 13.01 -12.05 -9.90
CA ASN A 25 13.20 -13.44 -10.24
C ASN A 25 13.61 -13.59 -11.70
N LYS A 26 14.73 -14.27 -11.94
CA LYS A 26 15.26 -14.53 -13.28
C LYS A 26 14.29 -15.29 -14.20
N PHE A 27 13.35 -16.04 -13.62
CA PHE A 27 12.32 -16.75 -14.38
C PHE A 27 11.22 -15.82 -14.93
N PHE A 28 11.09 -14.59 -14.43
CA PHE A 28 10.05 -13.64 -14.82
C PHE A 28 10.58 -12.39 -15.56
N ILE A 29 11.87 -12.36 -15.97
CA ILE A 29 12.49 -11.21 -16.64
C ILE A 29 11.74 -10.78 -17.91
N ASP A 30 11.31 -11.75 -18.73
CA ASP A 30 10.60 -11.47 -19.99
C ASP A 30 9.06 -11.59 -19.85
N THR A 31 8.56 -11.66 -18.60
CA THR A 31 7.13 -11.78 -18.32
C THR A 31 6.54 -10.44 -17.90
N SER A 32 5.48 -10.00 -18.58
CA SER A 32 4.72 -8.83 -18.15
C SER A 32 4.01 -9.08 -16.82
N ILE A 33 4.24 -8.22 -15.83
CA ILE A 33 3.60 -8.27 -14.52
C ILE A 33 2.47 -7.24 -14.48
N ILE A 34 1.25 -7.69 -14.15
CA ILE A 34 0.10 -6.81 -13.92
C ILE A 34 -0.16 -6.74 -12.42
N LEU A 35 -0.08 -5.53 -11.85
CA LEU A 35 -0.34 -5.29 -10.44
C LEU A 35 -1.77 -4.82 -10.21
N PHE A 36 -2.54 -5.59 -9.43
CA PHE A 36 -3.88 -5.19 -9.00
C PHE A 36 -3.87 -4.65 -7.57
N LEU A 37 -4.09 -3.34 -7.44
CA LEU A 37 -4.29 -2.70 -6.13
C LEU A 37 -5.76 -2.82 -5.73
N ASN A 38 -6.09 -3.88 -5.00
CA ASN A 38 -7.46 -4.11 -4.53
C ASN A 38 -7.78 -3.25 -3.29
N LYS A 39 -9.07 -2.96 -3.06
CA LYS A 39 -9.60 -2.24 -1.88
C LYS A 39 -9.17 -0.76 -1.78
N LYS A 40 -9.06 -0.07 -2.92
CA LYS A 40 -8.80 1.39 -2.96
C LYS A 40 -9.74 2.18 -2.05
N ASP A 41 -11.02 1.83 -2.03
CA ASP A 41 -12.04 2.52 -1.23
C ASP A 41 -11.72 2.44 0.28
N LEU A 42 -11.40 1.23 0.74
CA LEU A 42 -11.03 0.99 2.14
C LEU A 42 -9.70 1.68 2.50
N PHE A 43 -8.74 1.71 1.57
CA PHE A 43 -7.47 2.40 1.76
C PHE A 43 -7.68 3.92 1.93
N GLY A 44 -8.55 4.54 1.11
CA GLY A 44 -8.89 5.96 1.21
C GLY A 44 -9.56 6.34 2.54
N GLU A 45 -10.38 5.46 3.10
CA GLU A 45 -10.96 5.69 4.43
C GLU A 45 -9.95 5.45 5.57
N LYS A 46 -9.02 4.50 5.39
CA LYS A 46 -8.02 4.18 6.41
C LYS A 46 -6.93 5.25 6.51
N ILE A 47 -6.50 5.83 5.39
CA ILE A 47 -5.44 6.85 5.38
C ILE A 47 -5.85 8.14 6.11
N LYS A 48 -7.15 8.44 6.15
CA LYS A 48 -7.72 9.56 6.95
C LYS A 48 -7.55 9.38 8.45
N LYS A 49 -7.59 8.13 8.93
CA LYS A 49 -7.55 7.78 10.36
C LYS A 49 -6.16 7.34 10.83
N SER A 50 -5.38 6.77 9.93
CA SER A 50 -4.06 6.23 10.18
C SER A 50 -3.15 6.70 9.06
N PRO A 51 -2.39 7.79 9.26
CA PRO A 51 -1.52 8.32 8.23
C PRO A 51 -0.47 7.29 7.82
N LEU A 52 -0.06 7.36 6.55
CA LEU A 52 0.87 6.39 5.97
C LEU A 52 2.25 6.44 6.62
N THR A 53 2.61 7.58 7.22
CA THR A 53 3.84 7.81 7.97
C THR A 53 4.07 6.87 9.15
N ILE A 54 3.00 6.28 9.70
CA ILE A 54 3.11 5.25 10.75
C ILE A 54 3.85 4.01 10.23
N CYS A 55 3.63 3.67 8.96
CA CYS A 55 4.22 2.48 8.34
C CYS A 55 5.39 2.83 7.43
N PHE A 56 5.38 4.03 6.84
CA PHE A 56 6.39 4.52 5.90
C PHE A 56 6.80 5.93 6.31
N PRO A 57 7.74 6.08 7.27
CA PRO A 57 8.12 7.39 7.83
C PRO A 57 8.66 8.37 6.79
N GLU A 58 9.26 7.84 5.71
CA GLU A 58 9.78 8.59 4.56
C GLU A 58 8.66 9.21 3.69
N TYR A 59 7.40 8.81 3.89
CA TYR A 59 6.29 9.23 3.05
C TYR A 59 5.88 10.68 3.36
N PRO A 60 5.90 11.59 2.37
CA PRO A 60 5.55 12.99 2.61
C PRO A 60 4.06 13.15 2.96
N ASP A 61 3.77 13.65 4.17
CA ASP A 61 2.41 13.92 4.68
C ASP A 61 1.62 14.94 3.82
N CYS A 62 2.27 15.66 2.91
CA CYS A 62 1.64 16.67 2.06
C CYS A 62 0.61 16.09 1.06
N PHE A 63 0.71 14.80 0.71
CA PHE A 63 -0.15 14.20 -0.32
C PHE A 63 -1.56 13.84 0.17
N THR A 64 -1.76 13.62 1.47
CA THR A 64 -3.03 13.09 1.99
C THR A 64 -4.16 14.11 1.90
N ASP A 65 -3.91 15.37 2.25
CA ASP A 65 -4.96 16.40 2.20
C ASP A 65 -5.27 16.87 0.78
N SER A 66 -4.27 17.07 -0.09
CA SER A 66 -4.50 17.58 -1.44
C SER A 66 -5.20 16.57 -2.36
N LEU A 67 -4.89 15.27 -2.25
CA LEU A 67 -5.56 14.22 -3.04
C LEU A 67 -6.97 13.92 -2.50
N LEU A 68 -7.18 13.96 -1.19
CA LEU A 68 -8.52 13.81 -0.60
C LEU A 68 -9.44 14.96 -1.01
N LEU A 69 -8.94 16.20 -0.99
CA LEU A 69 -9.71 17.35 -1.47
C LEU A 69 -10.01 17.25 -2.97
N MET A 70 -9.07 16.77 -3.79
CA MET A 70 -9.34 16.50 -5.21
C MET A 70 -10.37 15.39 -5.41
N LEU A 71 -10.37 14.32 -4.61
CA LEU A 71 -11.31 13.21 -4.77
C LEU A 71 -12.72 13.51 -4.23
N ILE A 72 -12.88 14.46 -3.31
CA ILE A 72 -14.19 14.88 -2.77
C ILE A 72 -14.80 15.98 -3.66
N SER A 73 -14.00 16.67 -4.46
CA SER A 73 -14.45 17.73 -5.37
C SER A 73 -14.80 17.25 -6.79
N TRP A 74 -14.73 15.94 -7.06
CA TRP A 74 -15.10 15.30 -8.33
C TRP A 74 -16.19 14.25 -8.13
#